data_AF-A0A9P6LUX0-F1
#
_entry.id   AF-A0A9P6LUX0-F1
#
_cell.length_a   1.000
_cell.length_b   1.000
_cell.length_c   1.000
_cell.angle_alpha   90.00
_cell.angle_beta   90.00
_cell.angle_gamma   90.00
#
_symmetry.space_group_name_H-M   'P 1'
#
loop_
_entity.id
_entity.type
_entity.pdbx_description
1 polymer ?
#
loop_
_entity_poly.entity_id
_entity_poly.type
_entity_poly.pdbx_seq_one_letter_code
_entity_poly.pdbx_strand_id
1 'polypeptide(L)'
;MGRRMRQAELKREIMDSEEKLSLLDDQMKPWRTRFVEAEDAWMPRCIGLVSAVPYHYLLRDWLLAVIVACSGGVEHPGMNLSSLRLESYVKNLIHEVSLPPFGKHEIGITINNRIIYASRPALNSVPIVKNFSLFPLFRCLSAEDIVTVIEVILSEGKVIFLSSYPGMLTLASESFLFLLFPLYWHGVYIPVLPSGLITYLQAPVPYIIGVERSCCDAEFPPEE
;
A
#
# COMPACT_ATOMS: atom_id res chain seq x y z
N MET A 1 68.08 -27.46 -12.87
CA MET A 1 67.32 -27.00 -14.07
C MET A 1 65.79 -27.07 -13.91
N GLY A 2 65.22 -28.08 -13.22
CA GLY A 2 63.74 -28.26 -13.16
C GLY A 2 62.90 -27.14 -12.50
N ARG A 3 63.46 -26.36 -11.56
CA ARG A 3 62.71 -25.30 -10.84
C ARG A 3 62.39 -24.08 -11.72
N ARG A 4 63.33 -23.69 -12.61
CA ARG A 4 63.12 -22.60 -13.59
C ARG A 4 62.16 -23.02 -14.70
N MET A 5 62.22 -24.29 -15.11
CA MET A 5 61.33 -24.85 -16.12
C MET A 5 59.88 -24.87 -15.62
N ARG A 6 59.67 -25.33 -14.38
CA ARG A 6 58.36 -25.33 -13.72
C ARG A 6 57.80 -23.92 -13.47
N GLN A 7 58.67 -22.94 -13.19
CA GLN A 7 58.25 -21.53 -13.08
C GLN A 7 57.87 -20.92 -14.44
N ALA A 8 58.53 -21.31 -15.53
CA ALA A 8 58.18 -20.86 -16.87
C ALA A 8 56.86 -21.47 -17.34
N GLU A 9 56.60 -22.72 -16.97
CA GLU A 9 55.36 -23.45 -17.23
C GLU A 9 54.18 -22.83 -16.46
N LEU A 10 54.34 -22.57 -15.16
CA LEU A 10 53.32 -21.88 -14.36
C LEU A 10 52.97 -20.49 -14.93
N LYS A 11 53.98 -19.74 -15.40
CA LYS A 11 53.76 -18.43 -16.01
C LYS A 11 52.96 -18.50 -17.30
N ARG A 12 53.15 -19.55 -18.11
CA ARG A 12 52.33 -19.78 -19.30
C ARG A 12 50.90 -20.15 -18.92
N GLU A 13 50.71 -21.02 -17.93
CA GLU A 13 49.36 -21.39 -17.48
C GLU A 13 48.57 -20.20 -16.91
N ILE A 14 49.24 -19.30 -16.18
CA ILE A 14 48.62 -18.06 -15.68
C ILE A 14 48.22 -17.17 -16.87
N MET A 15 49.12 -16.97 -17.83
CA MET A 15 48.85 -16.15 -19.01
C MET A 15 47.68 -16.72 -19.85
N ASP A 16 47.65 -18.02 -20.09
CA ASP A 16 46.55 -18.69 -20.79
C ASP A 16 45.23 -18.59 -20.01
N SER A 17 45.29 -18.59 -18.67
CA SER A 17 44.10 -18.44 -17.82
C SER A 17 43.58 -17.01 -17.81
N GLU A 18 44.48 -16.01 -17.79
CA GLU A 18 44.14 -14.60 -17.89
C GLU A 18 43.52 -14.26 -19.25
N GLU A 19 44.05 -14.82 -20.35
CA GLU A 19 43.46 -14.69 -21.69
C GLU A 19 42.08 -15.36 -21.79
N LYS A 20 41.89 -16.53 -21.18
CA LYS A 20 40.55 -17.17 -21.12
C LYS A 20 39.56 -16.34 -20.31
N LEU A 21 39.98 -15.74 -19.20
CA LEU A 21 39.14 -14.87 -18.38
C LEU A 21 38.75 -13.60 -19.14
N SER A 22 39.67 -12.99 -19.89
CA SER A 22 39.37 -11.79 -20.68
C SER A 22 38.40 -12.08 -21.82
N LEU A 23 38.54 -13.22 -22.51
CA LEU A 23 37.61 -13.68 -23.53
C LEU A 23 36.20 -13.94 -22.96
N LEU A 24 36.12 -14.57 -21.78
CA LEU A 24 34.84 -14.78 -21.09
C LEU A 24 34.20 -13.45 -20.66
N ASP A 25 34.99 -12.49 -20.19
CA ASP A 25 34.50 -11.17 -19.79
C ASP A 25 33.88 -10.41 -20.98
N ASP A 26 34.52 -10.47 -22.15
CA ASP A 26 34.02 -9.91 -23.41
C ASP A 26 32.76 -10.64 -23.91
N GLN A 27 32.69 -11.96 -23.79
CA GLN A 27 31.47 -12.72 -24.12
C GLN A 27 30.30 -12.38 -23.18
N MET A 28 30.58 -12.00 -21.93
CA MET A 28 29.58 -11.61 -20.93
C MET A 28 29.15 -10.15 -21.02
N LYS A 29 29.90 -9.25 -21.69
CA LYS A 29 29.51 -7.85 -21.92
C LYS A 29 28.08 -7.65 -22.47
N PRO A 30 27.64 -8.33 -23.54
CA PRO A 30 26.28 -8.16 -24.06
C PRO A 30 25.19 -8.65 -23.09
N TRP A 31 25.54 -9.56 -22.17
CA TRP A 31 24.64 -10.03 -21.12
C TRP A 31 24.58 -9.06 -19.94
N ARG A 32 25.70 -8.42 -19.56
CA ARG A 32 25.73 -7.37 -18.53
C ARG A 32 24.84 -6.18 -18.87
N THR A 33 24.73 -5.78 -20.14
CA THR A 33 23.79 -4.72 -20.55
C THR A 33 22.30 -5.10 -20.46
N ARG A 34 21.97 -6.39 -20.30
CA ARG A 34 20.58 -6.86 -20.11
C ARG A 34 20.20 -7.05 -18.65
N PHE A 35 21.17 -7.17 -17.76
CA PHE A 35 20.94 -7.27 -16.32
C PHE A 35 21.20 -5.91 -15.70
N VAL A 36 20.14 -5.21 -15.31
CA VAL A 36 20.26 -4.00 -14.50
C VAL A 36 20.65 -4.44 -13.09
N GLU A 37 21.75 -3.94 -12.56
CA GLU A 37 22.08 -4.15 -11.15
C GLU A 37 20.97 -3.54 -10.28
N ALA A 38 20.60 -4.20 -9.18
CA ALA A 38 19.50 -3.72 -8.33
C ALA A 38 19.76 -2.31 -7.76
N GLU A 39 21.02 -1.88 -7.75
CA GLU A 39 21.46 -0.54 -7.33
C GLU A 39 21.19 0.54 -8.38
N ASP A 40 21.12 0.17 -9.67
CA ASP A 40 20.87 1.08 -10.80
C ASP A 40 19.39 1.10 -11.24
N ALA A 41 18.56 0.21 -10.68
CA ALA A 41 17.14 0.12 -10.96
C ALA A 41 16.30 0.84 -9.90
N TRP A 42 15.50 1.83 -10.29
CA TRP A 42 14.42 2.32 -9.43
C TRP A 42 13.34 1.24 -9.30
N MET A 43 13.32 0.56 -8.15
CA MET A 43 12.30 -0.44 -7.83
C MET A 43 11.24 0.18 -6.91
N PRO A 44 10.03 0.49 -7.41
CA PRO A 44 8.96 0.99 -6.57
C PRO A 44 8.57 -0.10 -5.56
N ARG A 45 8.71 0.20 -4.27
CA ARG A 45 8.27 -0.68 -3.18
C ARG A 45 7.00 -0.13 -2.58
N CYS A 46 5.96 -0.96 -2.50
CA CYS A 46 4.76 -0.68 -1.73
C CYS A 46 4.74 -1.56 -0.48
N ILE A 47 4.33 -0.99 0.65
CA ILE A 47 4.11 -1.72 1.90
C ILE A 47 2.67 -1.44 2.31
N GLY A 48 1.93 -2.50 2.62
CA GLY A 48 0.53 -2.42 3.03
C GLY A 48 0.27 -3.30 4.24
N LEU A 49 -0.74 -2.93 5.01
CA LEU A 49 -1.24 -3.71 6.14
C LEU A 49 -2.64 -4.19 5.82
N VAL A 50 -2.91 -5.45 6.15
CA VAL A 50 -4.23 -6.06 6.00
C VAL A 50 -4.81 -6.25 7.39
N SER A 51 -6.04 -5.77 7.58
CA SER A 51 -6.77 -5.91 8.83
C SER A 51 -8.22 -6.27 8.56
N ALA A 52 -8.81 -7.07 9.44
CA ALA A 52 -10.23 -7.37 9.43
C ALA A 52 -11.09 -6.19 9.94
N VAL A 53 -10.47 -5.19 10.55
CA VAL A 53 -11.15 -4.02 11.14
C VAL A 53 -10.79 -2.77 10.33
N PRO A 54 -11.76 -1.88 10.02
CA PRO A 54 -11.56 -0.72 9.14
C PRO A 54 -10.81 0.45 9.82
N TYR A 55 -9.58 0.19 10.28
CA TYR A 55 -8.69 1.14 10.95
C TYR A 55 -7.79 1.90 9.97
N HIS A 56 -8.39 2.57 8.99
CA HIS A 56 -7.69 3.23 7.89
C HIS A 56 -6.60 4.21 8.35
N TYR A 57 -6.95 5.26 9.10
CA TYR A 57 -5.98 6.27 9.55
C TYR A 57 -5.01 5.73 10.59
N LEU A 58 -5.47 4.86 11.49
CA LEU A 58 -4.61 4.28 12.52
C LEU A 58 -3.53 3.40 11.90
N LEU A 59 -3.88 2.50 10.97
CA LEU A 59 -2.92 1.61 10.32
C LEU A 59 -1.98 2.38 9.39
N ARG A 60 -2.49 3.42 8.70
CA ARG A 60 -1.65 4.35 7.94
C ARG A 60 -0.62 5.02 8.85
N ASP A 61 -1.07 5.62 9.95
CA ASP A 61 -0.20 6.37 10.87
C ASP A 61 0.80 5.45 11.57
N TRP A 62 0.38 4.22 11.92
CA TRP A 62 1.26 3.17 12.43
C TRP A 62 2.33 2.80 11.39
N LEU A 63 1.94 2.56 10.14
CA LEU A 63 2.86 2.17 9.07
C LEU A 63 3.88 3.28 8.79
N LEU A 64 3.43 4.53 8.71
CA LEU A 64 4.31 5.69 8.56
C LEU A 64 5.29 5.81 9.73
N ALA A 65 4.82 5.65 10.97
CA ALA A 65 5.68 5.71 12.15
C ALA A 65 6.75 4.62 12.16
N VAL A 66 6.39 3.39 11.77
CA VAL A 66 7.32 2.26 11.68
C VAL A 66 8.33 2.44 10.55
N ILE A 67 7.91 2.91 9.38
CA ILE A 67 8.82 3.20 8.26
C ILE A 67 9.83 4.28 8.66
N VAL A 68 9.37 5.38 9.27
CA VAL A 68 10.26 6.45 9.76
C VAL A 68 11.24 5.90 10.81
N ALA A 69 10.77 5.05 11.72
CA ALA A 69 11.60 4.40 12.72
C ALA A 69 12.69 3.49 12.10
N CYS A 70 12.33 2.69 11.10
CA CYS A 70 13.22 1.71 10.49
C CYS A 70 14.15 2.32 9.44
N SER A 71 13.73 3.37 8.73
CA SER A 71 14.55 4.02 7.69
C SER A 71 15.62 4.96 8.25
N GLY A 72 15.68 5.18 9.57
CA GLY A 72 16.65 6.08 10.21
C GLY A 72 16.56 7.53 9.73
N GLY A 73 15.47 7.87 9.03
CA GLY A 73 15.34 9.07 8.23
C GLY A 73 14.57 10.13 9.01
N VAL A 74 15.25 11.27 9.18
CA VAL A 74 14.84 12.48 9.91
C VAL A 74 15.18 12.43 11.39
N GLU A 75 16.23 13.18 11.75
CA GLU A 75 16.51 13.66 13.10
C GLU A 75 15.32 14.50 13.59
N HIS A 76 14.24 13.83 14.01
CA HIS A 76 13.17 14.48 14.74
C HIS A 76 13.63 14.65 16.21
N PRO A 77 13.51 15.85 16.80
CA PRO A 77 13.95 16.09 18.17
C PRO A 77 13.10 15.22 19.11
N GLY A 78 13.72 14.14 19.63
CA GLY A 78 13.08 13.15 20.50
C GLY A 78 13.22 11.69 20.08
N MET A 79 13.81 11.38 18.93
CA MET A 79 14.01 9.99 18.49
C MET A 79 15.35 9.45 19.01
N ASN A 80 15.31 8.59 20.04
CA ASN A 80 16.49 7.86 20.49
C ASN A 80 16.96 6.88 19.40
N LEU A 81 18.27 6.73 19.27
CA LEU A 81 18.99 5.84 18.34
C LEU A 81 18.79 4.33 18.63
N SER A 82 17.68 3.94 19.24
CA SER A 82 17.28 2.55 19.45
C SER A 82 16.18 2.19 18.46
N SER A 83 16.50 2.26 17.16
CA SER A 83 15.61 1.75 16.12
C SER A 83 15.46 0.24 16.33
N LEU A 84 14.28 -0.19 16.77
CA LEU A 84 13.95 -1.61 16.84
C LEU A 84 13.81 -2.12 15.41
N ARG A 85 14.15 -3.40 15.20
CA ARG A 85 13.94 -4.00 13.88
C ARG A 85 12.44 -4.10 13.58
N LEU A 86 12.08 -4.08 12.28
CA LEU A 86 10.69 -4.14 11.80
C LEU A 86 9.90 -5.29 12.45
N GLU A 87 10.53 -6.44 12.65
CA GLU A 87 9.92 -7.63 13.23
C GLU A 87 9.43 -7.40 14.66
N SER A 88 10.08 -6.51 15.42
CA SER A 88 9.65 -6.17 16.78
C SER A 88 8.35 -5.38 16.79
N TYR A 89 8.17 -4.43 15.86
CA TYR A 89 6.92 -3.70 15.70
C TYR A 89 5.79 -4.60 15.20
N VAL A 90 6.09 -5.49 14.25
CA VAL A 90 5.11 -6.47 13.76
C VAL A 90 4.68 -7.42 14.89
N LYS A 91 5.62 -7.91 15.69
CA LYS A 91 5.32 -8.74 16.88
C LYS A 91 4.45 -7.97 17.87
N ASN A 92 4.76 -6.71 18.14
CA ASN A 92 3.96 -5.87 19.02
C ASN A 92 2.51 -5.76 18.51
N LEU A 93 2.31 -5.44 17.22
CA LEU A 93 0.97 -5.28 16.65
C LEU A 93 0.13 -6.58 16.65
N ILE A 94 0.76 -7.74 16.39
CA ILE A 94 0.04 -9.01 16.25
C ILE A 94 -0.20 -9.69 17.61
N HIS A 95 0.80 -9.66 18.50
CA HIS A 95 0.77 -10.47 19.72
C HIS A 95 0.57 -9.67 21.00
N GLU A 96 0.96 -8.39 21.05
CA GLU A 96 0.94 -7.60 22.27
C GLU A 96 -0.22 -6.59 22.30
N VAL A 97 -0.60 -6.06 21.15
CA VAL A 97 -1.77 -5.19 21.02
C VAL A 97 -3.05 -6.02 21.01
N SER A 98 -3.83 -5.92 22.08
CA SER A 98 -5.16 -6.53 22.13
C SER A 98 -6.17 -5.72 21.31
N LEU A 99 -7.22 -6.38 20.83
CA LEU A 99 -8.32 -5.70 20.17
C LEU A 99 -9.11 -4.89 21.21
N PRO A 100 -9.43 -3.60 20.97
CA PRO A 100 -10.19 -2.82 21.94
C PRO A 100 -11.56 -3.44 22.18
N PRO A 101 -12.09 -3.45 23.42
CA PRO A 101 -13.48 -3.76 23.64
C PRO A 101 -14.37 -2.67 23.02
N PHE A 102 -15.62 -3.01 22.69
CA PHE A 102 -16.58 -2.02 22.20
C PHE A 102 -16.86 -0.96 23.28
N GLY A 103 -16.85 0.32 22.91
CA GLY A 103 -17.26 1.42 23.77
C GLY A 103 -16.20 2.50 23.95
N LYS A 104 -16.06 3.00 25.19
CA LYS A 104 -15.23 4.19 25.49
C LYS A 104 -13.78 3.88 25.82
N HIS A 105 -13.38 2.61 25.88
CA HIS A 105 -12.01 2.23 26.19
C HIS A 105 -11.16 2.32 24.92
N GLU A 106 -10.01 2.97 25.05
CA GLU A 106 -9.02 3.08 23.98
C GLU A 106 -7.75 2.35 24.40
N ILE A 107 -7.12 1.69 23.44
CA ILE A 107 -5.84 1.01 23.64
C ILE A 107 -4.76 1.88 22.99
N GLY A 108 -3.79 2.31 23.78
CA GLY A 108 -2.61 3.02 23.29
C GLY A 108 -1.59 2.03 22.73
N ILE A 109 -1.18 2.23 21.49
CA ILE A 109 -0.09 1.52 20.82
C ILE A 109 1.10 2.47 20.81
N THR A 110 2.16 2.11 21.51
CA THR A 110 3.38 2.93 21.59
C THR A 110 4.36 2.52 20.51
N ILE A 111 4.74 3.47 19.64
CA ILE A 111 5.75 3.29 18.61
C ILE A 111 6.83 4.33 18.87
N ASN A 112 8.00 3.89 19.34
CA ASN A 112 9.07 4.76 19.83
C ASN A 112 8.56 5.75 20.90
N ASN A 113 8.42 7.02 20.54
CA ASN A 113 7.97 8.10 21.41
C ASN A 113 6.57 8.63 21.06
N ARG A 114 5.85 7.95 20.15
CA ARG A 114 4.49 8.33 19.73
C ARG A 114 3.50 7.27 20.17
N ILE A 115 2.40 7.71 20.79
CA ILE A 115 1.29 6.83 21.17
C ILE A 115 0.15 7.07 20.18
N ILE A 116 -0.37 5.99 19.61
CA ILE A 116 -1.54 6.00 18.72
C ILE A 116 -2.67 5.25 19.43
N TYR A 117 -3.88 5.81 19.45
CA TYR A 117 -5.01 5.21 20.16
C TYR A 117 -5.94 4.45 19.23
N ALA A 118 -6.16 3.16 19.52
CA ALA A 118 -7.16 2.32 18.89
C ALA A 118 -8.43 2.31 19.72
N SER A 119 -9.60 2.49 19.10
CA SER A 119 -10.89 2.40 19.79
C SER A 119 -11.96 1.79 18.90
N ARG A 120 -12.96 1.16 19.52
CA ARG A 120 -14.12 0.60 18.82
C ARG A 120 -15.39 1.32 19.25
N PRO A 121 -16.23 1.77 18.32
CA PRO A 121 -17.50 2.42 18.68
C PRO A 121 -18.37 1.46 19.50
N ALA A 122 -19.22 2.01 20.38
CA ALA A 122 -20.20 1.19 21.08
C ALA A 122 -21.25 0.67 20.08
N LEU A 123 -21.68 -0.58 20.29
CA LEU A 123 -22.63 -1.28 19.41
C LEU A 123 -23.95 -0.52 19.23
N ASN A 124 -24.42 0.13 20.28
CA ASN A 124 -25.72 0.81 20.33
C ASN A 124 -25.59 2.33 20.16
N SER A 125 -24.51 2.81 19.54
CA SER A 125 -24.27 4.24 19.32
C SER A 125 -23.88 4.50 17.88
N VAL A 126 -24.23 5.69 17.38
CA VAL A 126 -23.71 6.16 16.09
C VAL A 126 -22.18 6.10 16.15
N PRO A 127 -21.52 5.42 15.20
CA PRO A 127 -20.08 5.33 15.20
C PRO A 127 -19.49 6.73 15.07
N ILE A 128 -18.57 7.10 15.97
CA ILE A 128 -17.84 8.37 15.83
C ILE A 128 -16.79 8.17 14.74
N VAL A 129 -16.69 9.13 13.81
CA VAL A 129 -15.64 9.12 12.79
C VAL A 129 -14.29 9.38 13.46
N LYS A 130 -13.57 8.32 13.81
CA LYS A 130 -12.20 8.39 14.36
C LYS A 130 -11.13 7.94 13.38
N ASN A 131 -11.47 7.02 12.48
CA ASN A 131 -10.50 6.32 11.65
C ASN A 131 -10.42 6.85 10.21
N PHE A 132 -11.22 7.85 9.86
CA PHE A 132 -11.13 8.57 8.59
C PHE A 132 -11.79 9.96 8.74
N SER A 133 -11.91 10.75 7.67
CA SER A 133 -12.57 12.04 7.70
C SER A 133 -13.58 12.13 6.56
N LEU A 134 -14.75 12.70 6.84
CA LEU A 134 -15.76 13.03 5.82
C LEU A 134 -15.40 14.33 5.08
N PHE A 135 -14.49 15.15 5.62
CA PHE A 135 -14.16 16.45 5.04
C PHE A 135 -13.74 16.37 3.55
N PRO A 136 -12.88 15.43 3.12
CA PRO A 136 -12.53 15.31 1.70
C PRO A 136 -13.75 15.03 0.80
N LEU A 137 -14.72 14.24 1.28
CA LEU A 137 -15.95 13.96 0.52
C LEU A 137 -16.72 15.25 0.21
N PHE A 138 -17.01 16.04 1.26
CA PHE A 138 -17.72 17.32 1.14
C PHE A 138 -16.91 18.41 0.41
N ARG A 139 -15.60 18.21 0.21
CA ARG A 139 -14.77 19.07 -0.63
C ARG A 139 -14.81 18.67 -2.10
N CYS A 140 -15.09 17.41 -2.40
CA CYS A 140 -15.10 16.87 -3.76
C CYS A 140 -16.50 16.84 -4.39
N LEU A 141 -17.55 16.65 -3.59
CA LEU A 141 -18.94 16.54 -4.05
C LEU A 141 -19.80 17.63 -3.44
N SER A 142 -20.78 18.11 -4.20
CA SER A 142 -21.80 19.01 -3.66
C SER A 142 -22.75 18.24 -2.73
N ALA A 143 -23.52 18.96 -1.90
CA ALA A 143 -24.51 18.32 -1.03
C ALA A 143 -25.59 17.59 -1.84
N GLU A 144 -25.97 18.12 -3.01
CA GLU A 144 -26.95 17.52 -3.92
C GLU A 144 -26.42 16.20 -4.50
N ASP A 145 -25.15 16.18 -4.92
CA ASP A 145 -24.51 14.95 -5.41
C ASP A 145 -24.45 13.87 -4.32
N ILE A 146 -24.10 14.26 -3.08
CA ILE A 146 -24.03 13.33 -1.95
C ILE A 146 -25.40 12.70 -1.68
N VAL A 147 -26.47 13.49 -1.68
CA VAL A 147 -27.84 12.97 -1.49
C VAL A 147 -28.23 12.04 -2.63
N THR A 148 -27.90 12.41 -3.87
CA THR A 148 -28.19 11.59 -5.06
C THR A 148 -27.47 10.23 -4.99
N VAL A 149 -26.20 10.22 -4.59
CA VAL A 149 -25.45 8.97 -4.41
C VAL A 149 -26.07 8.13 -3.30
N ILE A 150 -26.48 8.72 -2.18
CA ILE A 150 -27.18 8.00 -1.11
C ILE A 150 -28.49 7.40 -1.63
N GLU A 151 -29.27 8.13 -2.41
CA GLU A 151 -30.52 7.62 -3.01
C GLU A 151 -30.27 6.39 -3.90
N VAL A 152 -29.23 6.45 -4.75
CA VAL A 152 -28.83 5.33 -5.61
C VAL A 152 -28.40 4.13 -4.77
N ILE A 153 -27.62 4.34 -3.70
CA ILE A 153 -27.18 3.28 -2.80
C ILE A 153 -28.39 2.66 -2.08
N LEU A 154 -29.31 3.46 -1.55
CA LEU A 154 -30.51 2.96 -0.87
C LEU A 154 -31.45 2.19 -1.81
N SER A 155 -31.40 2.51 -3.10
CA SER A 155 -32.14 1.80 -4.15
C SER A 155 -31.42 0.56 -4.67
N GLU A 156 -30.32 0.13 -4.02
CA GLU A 156 -29.47 -0.97 -4.48
C GLU A 156 -29.01 -0.78 -5.94
N GLY A 157 -28.60 0.44 -6.27
CA GLY A 157 -28.09 0.81 -7.58
C GLY A 157 -26.60 0.50 -7.78
N LYS A 158 -26.07 0.98 -8.91
CA LYS A 158 -24.65 0.86 -9.27
C LYS A 158 -23.99 2.23 -9.11
N VAL A 159 -22.97 2.32 -8.26
CA VAL A 159 -22.19 3.53 -8.02
C VAL A 159 -20.75 3.31 -8.45
N ILE A 160 -20.26 4.20 -9.32
CA ILE A 160 -18.86 4.22 -9.77
C ILE A 160 -18.25 5.56 -9.36
N PHE A 161 -17.22 5.52 -8.52
CA PHE A 161 -16.40 6.69 -8.22
C PHE A 161 -15.21 6.75 -9.16
N LEU A 162 -14.94 7.93 -9.70
CA LEU A 162 -13.79 8.18 -10.58
C LEU A 162 -12.86 9.21 -9.95
N SER A 163 -11.58 8.90 -9.87
CA SER A 163 -10.57 9.82 -9.35
C SER A 163 -9.19 9.51 -9.92
N SER A 164 -8.35 10.54 -10.02
CA SER A 164 -6.92 10.36 -10.28
C SER A 164 -6.14 9.90 -9.03
N TYR A 165 -6.77 9.94 -7.84
CA TYR A 165 -6.13 9.58 -6.58
C TYR A 165 -6.84 8.37 -5.95
N PRO A 166 -6.19 7.19 -5.88
CA PRO A 166 -6.82 5.98 -5.35
C PRO A 166 -7.21 6.11 -3.87
N GLY A 167 -6.43 6.87 -3.09
CA GLY A 167 -6.77 7.15 -1.69
C GLY A 167 -8.09 7.91 -1.53
N MET A 168 -8.47 8.75 -2.50
CA MET A 168 -9.76 9.45 -2.49
C MET A 168 -10.92 8.51 -2.81
N LEU A 169 -10.72 7.52 -3.68
CA LEU A 169 -11.73 6.51 -4.01
C LEU A 169 -12.12 5.69 -2.76
N THR A 170 -11.13 5.21 -2.02
CA THR A 170 -11.36 4.50 -0.76
C THR A 170 -12.05 5.39 0.27
N LEU A 171 -11.59 6.64 0.42
CA LEU A 171 -12.19 7.59 1.36
C LEU A 171 -13.65 7.90 1.03
N ALA A 172 -13.97 8.14 -0.24
CA ALA A 172 -15.35 8.40 -0.67
C ALA A 172 -16.24 7.18 -0.39
N SER A 173 -15.78 6.00 -0.80
CA SER A 173 -16.53 4.75 -0.65
C SER A 173 -16.83 4.43 0.83
N GLU A 174 -15.82 4.49 1.70
CA GLU A 174 -15.99 4.29 3.15
C GLU A 174 -16.88 5.38 3.79
N SER A 175 -16.82 6.62 3.28
CA SER A 175 -17.67 7.71 3.77
C SER A 175 -19.14 7.43 3.48
N PHE A 176 -19.49 6.96 2.29
CA PHE A 176 -20.86 6.59 1.98
C PHE A 176 -21.33 5.38 2.78
N LEU A 177 -20.49 4.35 2.96
CA LEU A 177 -20.81 3.22 3.84
C LEU A 177 -21.09 3.67 5.27
N PHE A 178 -20.35 4.65 5.76
CA PHE A 178 -20.59 5.23 7.08
C PHE A 178 -21.89 6.03 7.15
N LEU A 179 -22.21 6.81 6.11
CA LEU A 179 -23.46 7.57 6.02
C LEU A 179 -24.71 6.67 5.92
N LEU A 180 -24.55 5.40 5.52
CA LEU A 180 -25.65 4.43 5.52
C LEU A 180 -26.10 4.01 6.91
N PHE A 181 -25.31 4.24 7.97
CA PHE A 181 -25.68 3.80 9.32
C PHE A 181 -27.12 4.22 9.66
N PRO A 182 -27.97 3.30 10.16
CA PRO A 182 -27.66 1.95 10.68
C PRO A 182 -27.73 0.82 9.64
N LEU A 183 -27.94 1.13 8.36
CA LEU A 183 -28.00 0.15 7.29
C LEU A 183 -26.60 -0.33 6.89
N TYR A 184 -26.54 -1.54 6.34
CA TYR A 184 -25.32 -2.13 5.80
C TYR A 184 -25.47 -2.32 4.29
N TRP A 185 -24.39 -2.05 3.57
CA TRP A 185 -24.31 -2.41 2.15
C TRP A 185 -24.07 -3.91 2.01
N HIS A 186 -24.91 -4.57 1.21
CA HIS A 186 -24.83 -6.01 0.94
C HIS A 186 -24.41 -6.33 -0.51
N GLY A 187 -24.32 -5.31 -1.36
CA GLY A 187 -23.85 -5.46 -2.74
C GLY A 187 -22.33 -5.62 -2.83
N VAL A 188 -21.81 -5.64 -4.06
CA VAL A 188 -20.37 -5.73 -4.29
C VAL A 188 -19.70 -4.43 -3.84
N TYR A 189 -18.56 -4.54 -3.17
CA TYR A 189 -17.78 -3.40 -2.68
C TYR A 189 -16.32 -3.54 -3.10
N ILE A 190 -15.86 -2.65 -3.97
CA ILE A 190 -14.47 -2.63 -4.46
C ILE A 190 -14.00 -1.16 -4.52
N PRO A 191 -13.44 -0.60 -3.43
CA PRO A 191 -13.11 0.82 -3.35
C PRO A 191 -12.05 1.27 -4.37
N VAL A 192 -11.19 0.36 -4.82
CA VAL A 192 -10.26 0.58 -5.93
C VAL A 192 -10.24 -0.68 -6.79
N LEU A 193 -10.76 -0.58 -8.02
CA LEU A 193 -10.80 -1.66 -8.99
C LEU A 193 -9.47 -1.72 -9.75
N PRO A 194 -8.73 -2.84 -9.70
CA PRO A 194 -7.58 -3.06 -10.55
C PRO A 194 -7.97 -3.07 -12.04
N SER A 195 -7.09 -2.59 -12.91
CA SER A 195 -7.35 -2.49 -14.35
C SER A 195 -7.71 -3.82 -15.02
N GLY A 196 -7.09 -4.91 -14.58
CA GLY A 196 -7.40 -6.26 -15.09
C GLY A 196 -8.81 -6.76 -14.76
N LEU A 197 -9.58 -6.06 -13.91
CA LEU A 197 -10.93 -6.43 -13.49
C LEU A 197 -12.00 -5.44 -13.99
N ILE A 198 -11.68 -4.57 -14.95
CA ILE A 198 -12.62 -3.56 -15.48
C ILE A 198 -13.92 -4.17 -16.03
N THR A 199 -13.86 -5.39 -16.56
CA THR A 199 -15.01 -6.15 -17.07
C THR A 199 -16.09 -6.40 -16.02
N TYR A 200 -15.75 -6.37 -14.72
CA TYR A 200 -16.70 -6.53 -13.62
C TYR A 200 -17.70 -5.36 -13.51
N LEU A 201 -17.43 -4.22 -14.14
CA LEU A 201 -18.41 -3.12 -14.24
C LEU A 201 -19.69 -3.53 -14.99
N GLN A 202 -19.63 -4.55 -15.84
CA GLN A 202 -20.80 -5.05 -16.58
C GLN A 202 -21.69 -5.97 -15.73
N ALA A 203 -21.32 -6.28 -14.48
CA ALA A 203 -22.09 -7.17 -13.64
C ALA A 203 -23.51 -6.63 -13.40
N PRO A 204 -24.57 -7.47 -13.44
CA PRO A 204 -25.96 -7.04 -13.28
C PRO A 204 -26.37 -6.77 -11.82
N VAL A 205 -25.44 -6.86 -10.88
CA VAL A 205 -25.67 -6.73 -9.43
C VAL A 205 -25.42 -5.30 -8.93
N PRO A 206 -26.01 -4.90 -7.79
CA PRO A 206 -25.62 -3.66 -7.09
C PRO A 206 -24.15 -3.67 -6.74
N TYR A 207 -23.47 -2.53 -6.95
CA TYR A 207 -22.08 -2.38 -6.54
C TYR A 207 -21.70 -0.94 -6.21
N ILE A 208 -20.71 -0.79 -5.34
CA ILE A 208 -19.96 0.44 -5.10
C ILE A 208 -18.51 0.16 -5.51
N ILE A 209 -18.07 0.80 -6.59
CA ILE A 209 -16.75 0.56 -7.17
C ILE A 209 -16.02 1.88 -7.38
N GLY A 210 -14.73 1.94 -7.05
CA GLY A 210 -13.86 3.06 -7.42
C GLY A 210 -12.94 2.68 -8.58
N VAL A 211 -12.85 3.54 -9.59
CA VAL A 211 -11.97 3.34 -10.75
C VAL A 211 -10.98 4.50 -10.84
N GLU A 212 -9.71 4.16 -11.02
CA GLU A 212 -8.68 5.17 -11.26
C GLU A 212 -8.82 5.72 -12.68
N ARG A 213 -8.75 7.04 -12.85
CA ARG A 213 -8.95 7.70 -14.16
C ARG A 213 -8.03 7.14 -15.25
N SER A 214 -6.78 6.84 -14.89
CA SER A 214 -5.76 6.26 -15.79
C SER A 214 -6.18 4.91 -16.40
N CYS A 215 -7.05 4.17 -15.72
CA CYS A 215 -7.55 2.88 -16.20
C CYS A 215 -8.64 3.05 -17.29
N CYS A 216 -9.38 4.16 -17.27
CA CYS A 216 -10.47 4.40 -18.22
C CYS A 216 -9.96 4.84 -19.60
N ASP A 217 -8.79 5.47 -19.67
CA ASP A 217 -8.23 6.00 -20.92
C ASP A 217 -7.68 4.89 -21.84
N ALA A 218 -7.49 3.66 -21.34
CA ALA A 218 -6.95 2.54 -22.10
C ALA A 218 -7.97 1.82 -23.01
N GLU A 219 -9.27 2.13 -22.90
CA GLU A 219 -10.35 1.35 -23.54
C GLU A 219 -11.27 2.12 -24.49
N PHE A 220 -11.02 3.40 -24.78
CA PHE A 220 -11.76 4.09 -25.85
C PHE A 220 -10.96 4.03 -27.15
N PRO A 221 -11.28 3.14 -28.11
CA PRO A 221 -10.81 3.34 -29.47
C PRO A 221 -11.31 4.71 -29.94
N PRO A 222 -10.49 5.49 -30.68
CA PRO A 222 -10.92 6.77 -31.21
C PRO A 222 -12.18 6.55 -32.06
N GLU A 223 -13.22 7.36 -31.82
CA GLU A 223 -14.36 7.44 -32.71
C GLU A 223 -13.84 7.93 -34.07
N GLU A 224 -13.82 7.04 -35.06
CA GLU A 224 -13.64 7.39 -36.49
C GLU A 224 -14.87 8.15 -37.02
#